data_AF-A0A0F5YJ49-F1
#
_entry.id   AF-A0A0F5YJ49-F1
#
_cell.length_a   1.000
_cell.length_b   1.000
_cell.length_c   1.000
_cell.angle_alpha   90.00
_cell.angle_beta   90.00
_cell.angle_gamma   90.00
#
_symmetry.space_group_name_H-M   'P 1'
#
loop_
_entity.id
_entity.type
_entity.pdbx_description
1 polymer ?
#
loop_
_entity_poly.entity_id
_entity_poly.type
_entity_poly.pdbx_seq_one_letter_code
_entity_poly.pdbx_strand_id
1 'polypeptide(L)'
;MTGGEGFDFFYLGSELSLYYVGLGSEDFAFITDFNPAEDIIFVGGTERVTLSDLNLGQAGTGAGIFTLNNDVIAFIPGTNSSELNFSLL
;
A
#
# COMPACT_ATOMS: atom_id res chain seq x y z
N MET A 1 -4.97 5.00 -7.30
CA MET A 1 -3.76 5.80 -7.54
C MET A 1 -3.05 5.18 -8.71
N THR A 2 -2.55 6.03 -9.60
CA THR A 2 -1.87 5.63 -10.83
C THR A 2 -0.71 6.60 -11.00
N GLY A 3 0.51 6.10 -11.05
CA GLY A 3 1.73 6.92 -11.15
C GLY A 3 2.00 7.34 -12.60
N GLY A 4 1.87 6.39 -13.53
CA GLY A 4 2.20 6.57 -14.94
C GLY A 4 3.50 5.86 -15.32
N GLU A 5 4.18 6.40 -16.33
CA GLU A 5 5.51 5.90 -16.72
C GLU A 5 6.60 6.60 -15.90
N GLY A 6 7.59 5.83 -15.46
CA GLY A 6 8.78 6.34 -14.80
C GLY A 6 8.83 5.97 -13.33
N PHE A 7 9.52 6.82 -12.56
CA PHE A 7 9.79 6.59 -11.15
C PHE A 7 8.80 7.39 -10.31
N ASP A 8 7.82 6.69 -9.72
CA ASP A 8 6.71 7.31 -9.01
C ASP A 8 6.76 7.10 -7.49
N PHE A 9 6.12 8.04 -6.78
CA PHE A 9 6.03 8.04 -5.33
C PHE A 9 4.58 7.97 -4.86
N PHE A 10 4.27 6.94 -4.09
CA PHE A 10 2.94 6.73 -3.53
C PHE A 10 2.96 6.95 -2.02
N TYR A 11 2.30 8.01 -1.55
CA TYR A 11 2.30 8.37 -0.13
C TYR A 11 1.03 7.86 0.57
N LEU A 12 1.22 7.03 1.59
CA LEU A 12 0.15 6.46 2.44
C LEU A 12 0.05 7.16 3.80
N GLY A 13 0.51 8.40 3.88
CA GLY A 13 0.48 9.20 5.10
C GLY A 13 1.34 10.46 5.00
N SER A 14 1.60 11.04 6.17
CA SER A 14 2.55 12.12 6.43
C SER A 14 3.52 11.69 7.53
N GLU A 15 4.52 12.51 7.89
CA GLU A 15 5.42 12.22 9.02
C GLU A 15 4.68 11.90 10.34
N LEU A 16 3.48 12.47 10.54
CA LEU A 16 2.75 12.38 11.81
C LEU A 16 1.58 11.38 11.78
N SER A 17 1.12 10.94 10.61
CA SER A 17 -0.10 10.14 10.52
C SER A 17 -0.14 9.23 9.29
N LEU A 18 -0.77 8.07 9.44
CA LEU A 18 -1.20 7.23 8.33
C LEU A 18 -2.51 7.74 7.72
N TYR A 19 -2.71 7.47 6.44
CA TYR A 19 -4.02 7.58 5.78
C TYR A 19 -4.74 6.23 5.82
N TYR A 20 -6.07 6.24 5.58
CA TYR A 20 -6.88 5.02 5.41
C TYR A 20 -6.98 4.13 6.67
N VAL A 21 -6.90 4.70 7.88
CA VAL A 21 -6.97 3.96 9.16
C VAL A 21 -8.37 4.03 9.76
N GLY A 22 -8.85 2.91 10.34
CA GLY A 22 -10.09 2.84 11.12
C GLY A 22 -11.34 2.39 10.36
N LEU A 23 -11.24 2.13 9.05
CA LEU A 23 -12.34 1.67 8.21
C LEU A 23 -12.07 0.30 7.55
N GLY A 24 -11.11 -0.48 8.05
CA GLY A 24 -10.87 -1.85 7.61
C GLY A 24 -10.53 -1.95 6.12
N SER A 25 -11.36 -2.65 5.34
CA SER A 25 -11.22 -2.80 3.89
C SER A 25 -12.17 -1.90 3.09
N GLU A 26 -12.84 -0.94 3.73
CA GLU A 26 -13.77 -0.02 3.06
C GLU A 26 -13.08 1.28 2.60
N ASP A 27 -11.89 1.57 3.12
CA ASP A 27 -11.10 2.74 2.76
C ASP A 27 -9.63 2.35 2.67
N PHE A 28 -9.07 2.35 1.47
CA PHE A 28 -7.67 1.99 1.22
C PHE A 28 -7.20 2.57 -0.12
N ALA A 29 -5.89 2.76 -0.24
CA ALA A 29 -5.30 3.14 -1.52
C ALA A 29 -5.23 1.95 -2.49
N PHE A 30 -5.94 2.04 -3.61
CA PHE A 30 -5.84 1.07 -4.71
C PHE A 30 -4.78 1.53 -5.72
N ILE A 31 -3.59 0.92 -5.78
CA ILE A 31 -2.45 1.37 -6.62
C ILE A 31 -2.36 0.51 -7.88
N THR A 32 -2.68 1.06 -9.05
CA THR A 32 -3.03 0.27 -10.25
C THR A 32 -1.86 -0.17 -11.13
N ASP A 33 -0.72 0.51 -11.04
CA ASP A 33 0.38 0.43 -12.01
C ASP A 33 1.76 0.40 -11.33
N PHE A 34 1.81 -0.01 -10.06
CA PHE A 34 3.05 -0.06 -9.29
C PHE A 34 4.09 -0.98 -9.94
N ASN A 35 5.27 -0.43 -10.22
CA ASN A 35 6.43 -1.18 -10.68
C ASN A 35 7.42 -1.40 -9.52
N PRO A 36 7.58 -2.62 -8.99
CA PRO A 36 8.47 -2.90 -7.85
C PRO A 36 9.96 -2.65 -8.13
N ALA A 37 10.36 -2.52 -9.40
CA ALA A 37 11.73 -2.20 -9.78
C ALA A 37 12.03 -0.69 -9.83
N GLU A 38 10.98 0.15 -9.85
CA GLU A 38 11.09 1.58 -10.07
C GLU A 38 10.42 2.34 -8.92
N ASP A 39 9.16 2.08 -8.63
CA ASP A 39 8.36 2.91 -7.74
C ASP A 39 8.65 2.71 -6.26
N ILE A 40 8.34 3.74 -5.47
CA ILE A 40 8.48 3.70 -4.02
C ILE A 40 7.15 4.04 -3.35
N ILE A 41 6.76 3.19 -2.40
CA ILE A 41 5.69 3.47 -1.46
C ILE A 41 6.29 4.10 -0.21
N PHE A 42 5.80 5.28 0.14
CA PHE A 42 6.11 5.95 1.40
C PHE A 42 4.98 5.71 2.40
N VAL A 43 5.32 5.07 3.51
CA VAL A 43 4.40 4.82 4.62
C VAL A 43 4.67 5.86 5.70
N GLY A 44 3.64 6.65 6.01
CA GLY A 44 3.72 7.71 7.02
C GLY A 44 3.43 7.24 8.44
N GLY A 45 3.49 8.18 9.36
CA GLY A 45 3.18 8.00 10.77
C GLY A 45 4.23 7.22 11.55
N THR A 46 3.99 7.10 12.86
CA THR A 46 4.85 6.34 13.77
C THR A 46 4.40 4.88 13.91
N GLU A 47 3.29 4.51 13.29
CA GLU A 47 2.71 3.18 13.40
C GLU A 47 3.44 2.19 12.49
N ARG A 48 3.63 0.96 12.98
CA ARG A 48 4.21 -0.11 12.18
C ARG A 48 3.15 -0.67 11.24
N VAL A 49 3.57 -1.06 10.05
CA VAL A 49 2.75 -1.77 9.08
C VAL A 49 3.31 -3.16 8.79
N THR A 50 2.46 -4.04 8.28
CA THR A 50 2.84 -5.36 7.79
C THR A 50 2.45 -5.52 6.33
N LEU A 51 3.15 -6.41 5.64
CA LEU A 51 2.88 -6.77 4.25
C LEU A 51 2.35 -8.20 4.21
N SER A 52 1.30 -8.43 3.44
CA SER A 52 0.79 -9.78 3.18
C SER A 52 0.07 -9.84 1.85
N ASP A 53 0.07 -11.01 1.20
CA ASP A 53 -0.76 -11.23 0.01
C ASP A 53 -2.23 -11.13 0.41
N LEU A 54 -3.00 -10.42 -0.41
CA LEU A 54 -4.40 -10.15 -0.21
C LEU A 54 -5.18 -10.52 -1.48
N ASN A 55 -6.32 -11.18 -1.30
CA ASN A 55 -7.28 -11.40 -2.37
C ASN A 55 -8.52 -10.53 -2.12
N LEU A 56 -8.77 -9.58 -3.01
CA LEU A 56 -9.93 -8.68 -2.96
C LEU A 56 -10.96 -9.02 -4.03
N GLY A 57 -11.36 -10.29 -4.10
CA GLY A 57 -12.47 -10.75 -4.93
C GLY A 57 -12.31 -10.34 -6.39
N GLN A 58 -13.15 -9.42 -6.87
CA GLN A 58 -13.11 -8.93 -8.26
C GLN A 58 -11.85 -8.15 -8.62
N ALA A 59 -11.16 -7.57 -7.63
CA ALA A 59 -9.88 -6.89 -7.86
C ALA A 59 -8.70 -7.87 -8.00
N GLY A 60 -8.92 -9.15 -7.71
CA GLY A 60 -7.91 -10.20 -7.83
C GLY A 60 -6.98 -10.32 -6.61
N THR A 61 -5.85 -10.97 -6.83
CA THR A 61 -4.78 -11.14 -5.84
C THR A 61 -3.71 -10.08 -6.04
N GLY A 62 -3.15 -9.60 -4.94
CA GLY A 62 -2.06 -8.64 -4.94
C GLY A 62 -1.49 -8.46 -3.54
N ALA A 63 -0.69 -7.43 -3.35
CA ALA A 63 -0.05 -7.14 -2.08
C ALA A 63 -0.91 -6.18 -1.27
N GLY A 64 -1.13 -6.49 0.00
CA GLY A 64 -1.77 -5.60 0.96
C GLY A 64 -0.73 -5.00 1.91
N ILE A 65 -0.94 -3.74 2.27
CA ILE A 65 -0.25 -3.07 3.37
C ILE A 65 -1.27 -2.89 4.50
N PHE A 66 -0.93 -3.37 5.69
CA PHE A 66 -1.84 -3.42 6.81
C PHE A 66 -1.30 -2.67 8.02
N THR A 67 -2.18 -2.02 8.77
CA THR A 67 -1.83 -1.61 10.14
C THR A 67 -1.71 -2.84 11.06
N LEU A 68 -1.12 -2.66 12.24
CA LEU A 68 -1.09 -3.72 13.27
C LEU A 68 -2.48 -4.16 13.75
N ASN A 69 -3.51 -3.34 13.51
CA ASN A 69 -4.90 -3.66 13.85
C ASN A 69 -5.66 -4.33 12.69
N ASN A 70 -4.94 -4.75 11.64
CA ASN A 70 -5.47 -5.37 10.42
C ASN A 70 -6.33 -4.46 9.53
N ASP A 71 -6.23 -3.13 9.65
CA ASP A 71 -6.81 -2.24 8.63
C ASP A 71 -5.97 -2.34 7.36
N VAL A 72 -6.63 -2.40 6.20
CA VAL A 72 -5.94 -2.36 4.89
C VAL A 72 -5.74 -0.90 4.53
N ILE A 73 -4.50 -0.44 4.42
CA ILE A 73 -4.21 0.96 4.03
C ILE A 73 -3.85 1.09 2.55
N ALA A 74 -3.38 0.00 1.93
CA ALA A 74 -3.16 -0.06 0.50
C ALA A 74 -3.30 -1.47 -0.04
N PHE A 75 -3.69 -1.56 -1.31
CA PHE A 75 -3.71 -2.77 -2.11
C PHE A 75 -3.07 -2.50 -3.48
N ILE A 76 -2.16 -3.38 -3.87
CA ILE A 76 -1.40 -3.35 -5.12
C ILE A 76 -1.74 -4.63 -5.89
N PRO A 77 -2.75 -4.62 -6.79
CA PRO A 77 -3.12 -5.78 -7.60
C PRO A 77 -1.94 -6.28 -8.45
N GLY A 78 -1.80 -7.60 -8.56
CA GLY A 78 -0.81 -8.21 -9.44
C GLY A 78 0.63 -8.23 -8.93
N THR A 79 0.91 -7.63 -7.77
CA THR A 79 2.21 -7.67 -7.09
C THR A 79 2.13 -8.56 -5.87
N ASN A 80 3.12 -9.41 -5.61
CA ASN A 80 3.16 -10.19 -4.37
C ASN A 80 3.77 -9.35 -3.23
N SER A 81 3.36 -9.61 -1.99
CA SER A 81 3.83 -8.82 -0.85
C SER A 81 5.34 -8.92 -0.62
N SER A 82 5.98 -10.00 -1.07
CA SER A 82 7.44 -10.18 -1.01
C SER A 82 8.21 -9.31 -2.02
N GLU A 83 7.52 -8.76 -3.02
CA GLU A 83 8.10 -7.88 -4.04
C GLU A 83 8.02 -6.41 -3.63
N LEU A 84 7.20 -6.09 -2.62
CA LEU A 84 7.09 -4.74 -2.10
C LEU A 84 8.28 -4.39 -1.20
N ASN A 85 8.88 -3.25 -1.50
CA ASN A 85 9.67 -2.49 -0.55
C ASN A 85 8.95 -1.17 -0.30
N PHE A 86 8.97 -0.70 0.95
CA PHE A 86 8.47 0.62 1.30
C PHE A 86 9.50 1.37 2.12
N SER A 87 9.43 2.68 2.05
CA SER A 87 10.21 3.60 2.88
C SER A 87 9.31 4.21 3.94
N LEU A 88 9.85 4.45 5.12
CA LEU A 88 9.18 5.23 6.16
C LEU A 88 9.44 6.72 5.89
N LEU A 89 8.43 7.56 6.12
CA LEU A 89 8.58 9.02 6.13
C LEU A 89 9.28 9.52 7.41
#